data_AF-A0A453FFT9-F1
#
_entry.id   AF-A0A453FFT9-F1
#
_cell.length_a   1.000
_cell.length_b   1.000
_cell.length_c   1.000
_cell.angle_alpha   90.00
_cell.angle_beta   90.00
_cell.angle_gamma   90.00
#
_symmetry.space_group_name_H-M   'P 1'
#
loop_
_entity.id
_entity.type
_entity.pdbx_description
1 polymer ?
#
loop_
_entity_poly.entity_id
_entity_poly.type
_entity_poly.pdbx_seq_one_letter_code
_entity_poly.pdbx_strand_id
1 'polypeptide(L)' 'MDLESRAVACEDIGRQVMTYGERKPIEKFLNDVEAITLNDISSTAKNIISTPLTMASWGDVTNVPTYESVSRKFHSK' A
#
# COMPACT_ATOMS: atom_id res chain seq x y z
N MET A 1 -9.81 10.22 -5.77
CA MET A 1 -10.99 10.56 -6.58
C MET A 1 -12.13 9.76 -5.99
N ASP A 2 -13.16 10.43 -5.44
CA ASP A 2 -14.35 9.87 -4.74
C ASP A 2 -14.99 10.94 -3.82
N LEU A 3 -14.27 12.04 -3.54
CA LEU A 3 -14.69 13.11 -2.63
C LEU A 3 -15.91 13.93 -3.10
N GLU A 4 -16.45 13.61 -4.27
CA GLU A 4 -17.70 14.19 -4.79
C GLU A 4 -18.92 13.60 -4.06
N SER A 5 -18.81 12.35 -3.58
CA SER A 5 -19.82 11.72 -2.73
C SER A 5 -19.72 12.25 -1.31
N ARG A 6 -20.81 12.83 -0.80
CA ARG A 6 -20.89 13.34 0.58
C ARG A 6 -20.62 12.26 1.63
N ALA A 7 -21.00 11.01 1.34
CA ALA A 7 -20.74 9.89 2.24
C ALA A 7 -19.23 9.63 2.39
N VAL A 8 -18.51 9.60 1.26
CA VAL A 8 -17.06 9.39 1.25
C VAL A 8 -16.32 10.60 1.84
N ALA A 9 -16.76 11.83 1.54
CA ALA A 9 -16.18 13.02 2.14
C ALA A 9 -16.31 13.03 3.68
N CYS A 10 -17.42 12.52 4.22
CA CYS A 10 -17.62 12.39 5.67
C CYS A 10 -16.67 11.34 6.27
N GLU A 11 -16.56 10.18 5.63
CA GLU A 11 -15.64 9.11 6.05
C GLU A 11 -14.18 9.58 6.01
N ASP A 12 -13.77 10.26 4.95
CA ASP A 12 -12.42 10.83 4.82
C ASP A 12 -12.09 11.82 5.95
N ILE A 13 -13.01 12.73 6.28
CA ILE A 13 -12.83 13.66 7.41
C ILE A 13 -12.60 12.88 8.70
N GLY A 14 -13.48 11.93 9.02
CA GLY A 14 -13.38 11.15 10.24
C GLY A 14 -12.09 10.35 10.31
N ARG A 15 -11.75 9.63 9.23
CA ARG A 15 -10.55 8.79 9.16
C ARG A 15 -9.27 9.61 9.25
N GLN A 16 -9.19 10.76 8.57
CA GLN A 16 -8.01 11.62 8.64
C GLN A 16 -7.83 12.21 10.04
N VAL A 17 -8.89 12.68 10.70
CA VAL A 17 -8.82 13.16 12.09
C VAL A 17 -8.38 12.05 13.04
N MET A 18 -8.86 10.82 12.88
CA MET A 18 -8.42 9.69 13.71
C MET A 18 -6.97 9.28 13.44
N THR A 19 -6.50 9.37 12.19
CA THR A 19 -5.16 8.91 11.80
C THR A 19 -4.08 9.97 12.06
N TYR A 20 -4.39 11.24 11.79
CA TYR A 20 -3.42 12.35 11.78
C TYR A 20 -3.73 13.44 12.80
N GLY A 21 -4.88 13.40 13.48
CA GLY A 21 -5.34 14.46 14.40
C GLY A 21 -6.00 15.65 13.72
N GLU A 22 -5.95 15.73 12.39
CA GLU A 22 -6.50 16.82 11.58
C GLU A 22 -6.95 16.31 10.20
N ARG A 23 -7.74 17.12 9.51
CA ARG A 23 -8.05 16.90 8.09
C ARG A 23 -7.01 17.63 7.25
N LYS A 24 -6.16 16.88 6.55
CA LYS A 24 -5.15 17.45 5.65
C LYS A 24 -5.83 18.05 4.41
N PRO A 25 -5.34 19.20 3.92
CA PRO A 25 -5.88 19.82 2.71
C PRO A 25 -5.62 18.94 1.48
N ILE A 26 -6.51 19.02 0.49
CA ILE A 26 -6.43 18.15 -0.70
C ILE A 26 -5.17 18.44 -1.52
N GLU A 27 -4.75 19.70 -1.55
CA GLU A 27 -3.57 20.19 -2.26
C GLU A 27 -2.30 19.51 -1.78
N LYS A 28 -2.23 19.14 -0.49
CA LYS A 28 -1.10 18.38 0.03
C LYS A 28 -0.95 17.04 -0.69
N PHE A 29 -2.04 16.30 -0.87
CA PHE A 29 -1.99 14.99 -1.52
C PHE A 29 -1.69 15.11 -3.02
N LEU A 30 -2.22 16.14 -3.69
CA LEU A 30 -1.92 16.40 -5.10
C LEU A 30 -0.42 16.69 -5.30
N ASN A 31 0.12 17.61 -4.49
CA ASN A 31 1.55 17.96 -4.55
C ASN A 31 2.44 16.77 -4.17
N ASP A 32 2.07 16.00 -3.15
CA ASP A 32 2.83 14.81 -2.73
C ASP A 32 2.89 13.77 -3.87
N VAL A 33 1.80 13.60 -4.65
CA VAL A 33 1.77 12.70 -5.82
C VAL A 33 2.60 13.24 -6.98
N GLU A 34 2.49 14.53 -7.29
CA GLU A 34 3.27 15.17 -8.35
C GLU A 34 4.78 15.15 -8.09
N ALA A 35 5.18 15.19 -6.81
CA ALA A 35 6.58 15.17 -6.40
C ALA A 35 7.24 13.77 -6.49
N ILE A 36 6.48 12.69 -6.71
CA ILE A 36 7.00 11.32 -6.74
C ILE A 36 7.98 11.13 -7.91
N THR A 37 9.18 10.65 -7.62
CA THR A 37 10.20 10.32 -8.63
C THR A 37 10.33 8.81 -8.85
N LEU A 38 11.01 8.42 -9.95
CA LEU A 38 11.36 7.02 -10.20
C LEU A 38 12.23 6.40 -9.09
N ASN A 39 13.05 7.21 -8.42
CA ASN A 39 13.89 6.75 -7.32
C ASN A 39 13.04 6.44 -6.07
N ASP A 40 12.02 7.24 -5.79
CA ASP A 40 11.09 7.00 -4.68
C ASP A 40 10.30 5.71 -4.88
N ILE A 41 9.87 5.45 -6.11
CA ILE A 41 9.19 4.21 -6.48
C ILE A 41 10.13 3.01 -6.31
N SER A 42 11.34 3.09 -6.86
CA SER A 42 12.32 1.99 -6.79
C SER A 42 12.75 1.68 -5.34
N SER A 43 13.00 2.72 -4.54
CA SER A 43 13.38 2.57 -3.13
C SER A 43 12.24 2.03 -2.26
N THR A 44 11.02 2.56 -2.45
CA THR A 44 9.82 2.04 -1.77
C THR A 44 9.56 0.58 -2.13
N ALA A 45 9.67 0.22 -3.42
CA ALA A 45 9.52 -1.17 -3.85
C ALA A 45 10.56 -2.08 -3.20
N LYS A 46 11.83 -1.67 -3.15
CA LYS A 46 12.89 -2.40 -2.44
C LYS A 46 12.59 -2.58 -0.95
N ASN A 47 12.04 -1.57 -0.29
CA ASN A 47 11.67 -1.63 1.13
C ASN A 47 10.48 -2.55 1.38
N ILE A 48 9.51 -2.61 0.47
CA ILE A 48 8.35 -3.50 0.60
C ILE A 48 8.79 -4.96 0.43
N ILE A 49 9.57 -5.25 -0.63
CA ILE A 49 9.98 -6.63 -0.96
C ILE A 49 11.05 -7.20 -0.02
N SER A 50 11.73 -6.37 0.78
CA SER A 50 12.75 -6.82 1.73
C SER A 50 12.17 -7.42 3.01
N THR A 51 10.86 -7.27 3.23
CA THR A 51 10.17 -7.84 4.39
C THR A 51 9.75 -9.29 4.15
N PRO A 52 9.56 -10.11 5.21
CA PRO A 52 9.10 -11.48 5.05
C PRO A 52 7.79 -11.57 4.26
N LEU A 53 7.73 -12.53 3.33
CA LEU A 53 6.54 -12.76 2.50
C LEU A 53 5.33 -13.12 3.36
N THR A 54 4.19 -12.47 3.12
CA THR A 54 2.87 -12.89 3.62
C THR A 54 2.12 -13.60 2.50
N MET A 55 1.83 -14.90 2.67
CA MET A 55 1.16 -15.72 1.66
C MET A 55 -0.08 -16.39 2.26
N ALA A 56 -1.22 -16.28 1.58
CA ALA A 56 -2.46 -16.97 1.91
C ALA A 56 -2.99 -17.72 0.69
N SER A 57 -3.58 -18.90 0.90
CA SER A 57 -4.20 -19.71 -0.15
C SER A 57 -5.46 -20.40 0.38
N TRP A 58 -6.45 -20.58 -0.47
CA TRP A 58 -7.76 -21.13 -0.09
C TRP A 58 -8.43 -21.86 -1.27
N GLY A 59 -9.15 -22.95 -0.99
CA GLY A 59 -9.76 -23.82 -1.99
C GLY A 59 -8.96 -25.09 -2.25
N ASP A 60 -8.89 -25.54 -3.50
CA ASP A 60 -8.00 -26.63 -3.92
C ASP A 60 -6.58 -26.08 -4.13
N VAL A 61 -5.72 -26.31 -3.14
CA VAL A 61 -4.37 -25.77 -3.07
C VAL A 61 -3.29 -26.79 -3.45
N THR A 62 -3.68 -27.93 -4.04
CA THR A 62 -2.76 -29.03 -4.39
C THR A 62 -1.64 -28.62 -5.34
N ASN A 63 -1.89 -27.67 -6.25
CA ASN A 63 -0.93 -27.16 -7.21
C ASN A 63 -0.24 -25.86 -6.76
N VAL A 64 -0.52 -25.36 -5.56
CA VAL A 64 0.07 -24.12 -5.04
C VAL A 64 1.50 -24.43 -4.57
N PRO A 65 2.51 -23.64 -5.00
CA PRO A 65 3.89 -23.87 -4.58
C PRO A 65 4.05 -23.65 -3.07
N THR A 66 5.06 -24.28 -2.48
CA THR A 66 5.36 -24.10 -1.06
C THR A 66 5.74 -22.65 -0.76
N TYR A 67 5.43 -22.21 0.45
CA TYR A 67 5.79 -20.88 0.93
C TYR A 67 7.28 -20.56 0.72
N GLU A 68 8.16 -21.50 1.04
CA GLU A 68 9.62 -21.36 0.94
C GLU A 68 10.10 -21.25 -0.51
N SER A 69 9.39 -21.90 -1.45
CA SER A 69 9.68 -21.78 -2.88
C SER A 69 9.40 -20.36 -3.38
N VAL A 70 8.32 -19.74 -2.88
CA VAL A 70 7.92 -18.38 -3.27
C VAL A 70 8.76 -17.33 -2.53
N SER A 71 8.94 -17.48 -1.22
CA SER A 71 9.63 -16.51 -0.36
C SER A 71 11.11 -16.30 -0.76
N ARG A 72 11.80 -17.38 -1.19
CA ARG A 72 13.19 -17.30 -1.65
C ARG A 72 13.40 -16.47 -2.92
N LYS A 73 12.35 -16.19 -3.71
CA LYS A 73 12.47 -15.36 -4.90
C LYS A 73 12.69 -13.88 -4.57
N PHE A 74 12.27 -13.44 -3.39
CA PHE A 74 12.38 -12.06 -2.93
C PHE A 74 13.66 -11.82 -2.11
N HIS A 75 14.21 -12.88 -1.53
CA HIS A 75 15.44 -12.85 -0.73
C HIS A 75 16.56 -13.52 -1.53
N SER A 76 17.23 -12.76 -2.40
CA SER A 76 18.48 -13.26 -2.99
C SER A 76 19.55 -13.36 -1.91
N LYS A 77 20.32 -14.46 -1.94
CA LYS A 77 21.66 -14.48 -1.35
C LYS A 77 22.54 -13.41 -1.99
#